data_AF-A0A0B1S9Z8-F1
#
_entry.id   AF-A0A0B1S9Z8-F1
#
_cell.length_a   1.000
_cell.length_b   1.000
_cell.length_c   1.000
_cell.angle_alpha   90.00
_cell.angle_beta   90.00
_cell.angle_gamma   90.00
#
_symmetry.space_group_name_H-M   'P 1'
#
loop_
_entity.id
_entity.type
_entity.pdbx_description
1 polymer ?
#
loop_
_entity_poly.entity_id
_entity_poly.type
_entity_poly.pdbx_seq_one_letter_code
_entity_poly.pdbx_strand_id
1 'polypeptide(L)'
;MIEDEEGGERRAPLIYSPIAGELVGRTRLVFDQNGAYSGCDNDGMFIVGTGDWIGFEVRLYNVKTREDLGFGRKRIVQGEPIGTRLECDNSPDSIFLEARYQGRVVDISDVISAEKCQLPQLPDLFK
;
A
#
# COMPACT_ATOMS: atom_id res chain seq x y z
N MET A 1 -22.15 -2.84 15.67
CA MET A 1 -21.22 -1.96 16.39
C MET A 1 -20.70 -2.80 17.54
N ILE A 2 -19.46 -3.27 17.44
CA ILE A 2 -18.81 -3.94 18.57
C ILE A 2 -18.10 -2.80 19.30
N GLU A 3 -18.61 -2.50 20.50
CA GLU A 3 -17.99 -1.57 21.43
C GLU A 3 -16.95 -2.39 22.20
N ASP A 4 -15.67 -2.21 21.88
CA ASP A 4 -14.58 -2.75 22.67
C ASP A 4 -14.37 -1.84 23.88
N GLU A 5 -14.84 -2.30 25.04
CA GLU A 5 -14.56 -1.76 26.36
C GLU A 5 -13.09 -2.05 26.75
N GLU A 6 -12.21 -1.06 26.58
CA GLU A 6 -11.09 -0.74 27.49
C GLU A 6 -10.30 0.39 26.84
N GLY A 7 -9.71 1.28 27.65
CA GLY A 7 -9.02 2.51 27.22
C GLY A 7 -7.72 2.30 26.41
N GLY A 8 -7.75 1.46 25.37
CA GLY A 8 -6.78 1.46 24.30
C GLY A 8 -7.09 2.59 23.32
N GLU A 9 -6.08 3.40 23.00
CA GLU A 9 -6.15 4.33 21.87
C GLU A 9 -6.77 3.61 20.66
N ARG A 10 -7.76 4.24 20.01
CA ARG A 10 -8.36 3.71 18.77
C ARG A 10 -7.24 3.53 17.76
N ARG A 11 -6.72 2.31 17.61
CA ARG A 11 -5.64 2.03 16.67
C ARG A 11 -6.25 2.03 15.28
N ALA A 12 -5.75 2.91 14.40
CA ALA A 12 -6.03 2.81 12.97
C ALA A 12 -5.88 1.35 12.51
N PRO A 13 -6.82 0.82 11.70
CA PRO A 13 -6.72 -0.54 11.22
C PRO A 13 -5.39 -0.74 10.49
N LEU A 14 -4.77 -1.90 10.72
CA LEU A 14 -3.54 -2.28 10.05
C LEU A 14 -3.80 -2.43 8.55
N ILE A 15 -2.84 -1.95 7.77
CA ILE A 15 -2.79 -2.17 6.33
C ILE A 15 -1.88 -3.36 6.08
N TYR A 16 -2.41 -4.35 5.37
CA TYR A 16 -1.70 -5.56 5.01
C TYR A 16 -1.22 -5.49 3.57
N SER A 17 -0.07 -6.10 3.29
CA SER A 17 0.49 -6.10 1.94
C SER A 17 -0.43 -6.87 0.99
N PRO A 18 -0.88 -6.28 -0.12
CA PRO A 18 -1.74 -6.98 -1.08
C PRO A 18 -0.98 -8.00 -1.92
N ILE A 19 0.35 -7.88 -2.01
CA ILE A 19 1.23 -8.72 -2.82
C ILE A 19 2.52 -9.06 -2.05
N ALA A 20 3.22 -10.13 -2.44
CA ALA A 20 4.59 -10.36 -1.98
C ALA A 20 5.58 -9.53 -2.81
N GLY A 21 6.57 -8.92 -2.18
CA GLY A 21 7.41 -7.96 -2.89
C GLY A 21 8.55 -7.35 -2.09
N GLU A 22 9.17 -6.33 -2.67
CA GLU A 22 10.08 -5.42 -1.99
C GLU A 22 9.43 -4.06 -1.82
N LEU A 23 9.38 -3.55 -0.58
CA LEU A 23 9.00 -2.17 -0.30
C LEU A 23 10.18 -1.27 -0.68
N VAL A 24 10.02 -0.48 -1.75
CA VAL A 24 11.12 0.28 -2.36
C VAL A 24 11.25 1.69 -1.79
N GLY A 25 10.15 2.26 -1.28
CA GLY A 25 10.20 3.56 -0.61
C GLY A 25 8.84 4.23 -0.48
N ARG A 26 8.90 5.53 -0.15
CA ARG A 26 7.75 6.42 -0.08
C ARG A 26 7.44 7.05 -1.43
N THR A 27 6.17 7.20 -1.77
CA THR A 27 5.72 7.99 -2.93
C THR A 27 5.10 9.31 -2.48
N ARG A 28 5.15 10.34 -3.34
CA ARG A 28 4.54 11.67 -3.13
C ARG A 28 4.98 12.43 -1.86
N LEU A 29 6.28 12.56 -1.64
CA LEU A 29 6.82 13.40 -0.57
C LEU A 29 6.44 14.88 -0.79
N VAL A 30 5.69 15.46 0.14
CA VAL A 30 5.46 16.92 0.22
C VAL A 30 6.38 17.49 1.29
N PHE A 31 7.08 18.56 0.93
CA PHE A 31 7.89 19.36 1.84
C PHE A 31 7.20 20.71 2.03
N ASP A 32 7.22 21.23 3.25
CA ASP A 32 6.73 22.57 3.54
C ASP A 32 7.67 23.66 2.97
N GLN A 33 7.28 24.93 3.13
CA GLN A 33 8.06 26.07 2.65
C GLN A 33 9.45 26.20 3.30
N ASN A 34 9.70 25.50 4.41
CA ASN A 34 10.98 25.47 5.12
C ASN A 34 11.80 24.22 4.77
N GLY A 35 11.33 23.39 3.83
CA GLY A 35 11.98 22.14 3.43
C GLY A 35 11.82 21.01 4.45
N ALA A 36 10.98 21.19 5.48
CA ALA A 36 10.65 20.12 6.40
C ALA A 36 9.59 19.22 5.77
N TYR A 37 9.72 17.91 5.98
CA TYR A 37 8.73 16.94 5.55
C TYR A 37 7.41 17.19 6.31
N SER A 38 6.35 17.62 5.60
CA SER A 38 5.04 17.89 6.23
C SER A 38 4.27 16.60 6.54
N GLY A 39 4.55 15.53 5.78
CA GLY A 39 4.32 14.12 6.09
C GLY A 39 2.92 13.62 6.42
N CYS A 40 1.95 14.50 6.59
CA CYS A 40 0.58 14.16 6.99
C CYS A 40 -0.37 14.06 5.78
N ASP A 41 0.00 14.63 4.65
CA ASP A 41 -0.95 14.97 3.59
C ASP A 41 -0.74 14.19 2.29
N ASN A 42 0.30 13.35 2.18
CA ASN A 42 0.52 12.57 0.94
C ASN A 42 1.51 11.41 1.05
N ASP A 43 1.66 10.76 2.21
CA ASP A 43 2.53 9.59 2.31
C ASP A 43 1.92 8.38 1.57
N GLY A 44 2.80 7.56 1.01
CA GLY A 44 2.41 6.40 0.22
C GLY A 44 3.51 5.37 0.14
N MET A 45 3.15 4.11 -0.05
CA MET A 45 4.10 3.00 -0.18
C MET A 45 4.20 2.54 -1.63
N PHE A 46 5.40 2.16 -2.04
CA PHE A 46 5.65 1.53 -3.33
C PHE A 46 6.25 0.13 -3.15
N ILE A 47 5.55 -0.86 -3.70
CA ILE A 47 5.91 -2.28 -3.61
C ILE A 47 6.18 -2.79 -5.03
N VAL A 48 7.34 -3.42 -5.20
CA VAL A 48 7.70 -4.15 -6.43
C VAL A 48 7.50 -5.64 -6.19
N GLY A 49 6.67 -6.28 -7.02
CA GLY A 49 6.30 -7.68 -6.84
C GLY A 49 7.48 -8.64 -7.03
N THR A 50 7.48 -9.72 -6.25
CA THR A 50 8.47 -10.80 -6.32
C THR A 50 7.76 -12.16 -6.35
N GLY A 51 8.48 -13.22 -6.74
CA GLY A 51 7.89 -14.56 -6.88
C GLY A 51 6.74 -14.57 -7.89
N ASP A 52 5.56 -15.01 -7.47
CA ASP A 52 4.36 -15.07 -8.33
C ASP A 52 3.84 -13.68 -8.74
N TRP A 53 4.31 -12.62 -8.06
CA TRP A 53 3.95 -11.23 -8.34
C TRP A 53 4.96 -10.51 -9.25
N ILE A 54 5.91 -11.23 -9.87
CA ILE A 54 6.87 -10.61 -10.79
C ILE A 54 6.14 -9.85 -11.92
N GLY A 55 6.59 -8.62 -12.16
CA GLY A 55 5.99 -7.71 -13.15
C GLY A 55 4.86 -6.86 -12.60
N PHE A 56 4.36 -7.15 -11.38
CA PHE A 56 3.43 -6.28 -10.68
C PHE A 56 4.15 -5.18 -9.89
N GLU A 57 3.49 -4.04 -9.83
CA GLU A 57 3.85 -2.88 -9.03
C GLU A 57 2.59 -2.41 -8.29
N VAL A 58 2.70 -2.17 -6.98
CA VAL A 58 1.58 -1.65 -6.18
C VAL A 58 1.99 -0.35 -5.52
N ARG A 59 1.11 0.65 -5.63
CA ARG A 59 1.19 1.91 -4.89
C ARG A 59 0.02 2.02 -3.94
N LEU A 60 0.33 2.22 -2.67
CA LEU A 60 -0.66 2.53 -1.64
C LEU A 60 -0.55 4.01 -1.31
N TYR A 61 -1.67 4.71 -1.26
CA TYR A 61 -1.74 6.13 -0.91
C TYR A 61 -2.54 6.32 0.37
N ASN A 62 -2.24 7.42 1.08
CA ASN A 62 -2.83 7.75 2.37
C ASN A 62 -2.42 6.76 3.48
N VAL A 63 -1.16 6.34 3.46
CA VAL A 63 -0.63 5.29 4.34
C VAL A 63 0.66 5.72 5.03
N LYS A 64 0.80 5.36 6.31
CA LYS A 64 2.05 5.47 7.08
C LYS A 64 2.70 4.10 7.16
N THR A 65 3.94 3.98 6.67
CA THR A 65 4.73 2.74 6.76
C THR A 65 5.07 2.40 8.22
N ARG A 66 5.05 1.11 8.55
CA ARG A 66 5.52 0.60 9.85
C ARG A 66 6.98 1.00 10.07
N GLU A 67 7.30 1.53 11.25
CA GLU A 67 8.60 2.20 11.52
C GLU A 67 9.79 1.21 11.46
N ASP A 68 9.59 -0.04 11.82
CA ASP A 68 10.58 -1.13 11.80
C ASP A 68 10.89 -1.68 10.40
N LEU A 69 9.99 -1.50 9.43
CA LEU A 69 10.30 -1.77 8.02
C LEU A 69 11.36 -0.76 7.52
N GLY A 70 11.32 0.47 8.03
CA GLY A 70 12.28 1.52 7.69
C GLY A 70 12.28 1.88 6.20
N PHE A 71 13.38 2.47 5.73
CA PHE A 71 13.59 2.82 4.32
C PHE A 71 14.62 1.89 3.67
N GLY A 72 14.37 1.51 2.42
CA GLY A 72 15.22 0.59 1.65
C GLY A 72 14.48 -0.69 1.27
N ARG A 73 14.96 -1.40 0.24
CA ARG A 73 14.33 -2.60 -0.34
C ARG A 73 14.16 -3.71 0.71
N LYS A 74 13.03 -3.69 1.42
CA LYS A 74 12.66 -4.73 2.41
C LYS A 74 11.72 -5.72 1.76
N ARG A 75 12.03 -7.00 1.90
CA ARG A 75 11.12 -8.07 1.49
C ARG A 75 9.93 -8.11 2.43
N ILE A 76 8.74 -8.16 1.84
CA ILE A 76 7.46 -8.31 2.51
C ILE A 76 6.68 -9.46 1.86
N VAL A 77 5.85 -10.14 2.63
CA VAL A 77 4.96 -11.19 2.12
C VAL A 77 3.52 -10.69 2.00
N GLN A 78 2.74 -11.28 1.09
CA GLN A 78 1.32 -10.99 1.00
C GLN A 78 0.65 -11.27 2.35
N GLY A 79 -0.21 -10.36 2.82
CA GLY A 79 -0.86 -10.44 4.12
C GLY A 79 0.01 -10.02 5.30
N GLU A 80 1.24 -9.53 5.08
CA GLU A 80 2.06 -8.95 6.15
C GLU A 80 1.54 -7.55 6.55
N PRO A 81 1.41 -7.21 7.84
CA PRO A 81 1.05 -5.86 8.25
C PRO A 81 2.18 -4.87 7.94
N ILE A 82 1.96 -3.93 7.03
CA ILE A 82 3.01 -3.03 6.50
C ILE A 82 2.84 -1.57 6.92
N GLY A 83 1.73 -1.22 7.57
CA GLY A 83 1.52 0.12 8.09
C GLY A 83 0.11 0.37 8.59
N THR A 84 -0.25 1.64 8.66
CA THR A 84 -1.57 2.13 9.07
C THR A 84 -2.05 3.21 8.11
N ARG A 85 -3.36 3.53 8.13
CA ARG A 85 -3.87 4.73 7.46
C ARG A 85 -3.21 5.99 8.05
N LEU A 86 -2.99 7.03 7.25
CA LEU A 86 -2.64 8.35 7.79
C LEU A 86 -3.81 8.93 8.57
N GLU A 87 -3.55 9.43 9.77
CA GLU A 87 -4.52 10.14 10.60
C GLU A 87 -4.18 11.63 10.61
N CYS A 88 -4.77 12.37 9.67
CA CYS A 88 -4.53 13.79 9.48
C CYS A 88 -5.85 14.53 9.21
N ASP A 89 -5.96 15.78 9.65
CA ASP A 89 -7.22 16.56 9.62
C ASP A 89 -7.85 16.64 8.22
N ASN A 90 -7.03 16.64 7.16
CA ASN A 90 -7.46 16.72 5.77
C ASN A 90 -7.32 15.41 4.99
N SER A 91 -7.04 14.29 5.67
CA SER A 91 -6.92 12.98 5.03
C SER A 91 -8.29 12.30 4.92
N PRO A 92 -8.61 11.64 3.79
CA PRO A 92 -9.84 10.87 3.68
C PRO A 92 -9.78 9.64 4.60
N ASP A 93 -10.93 9.16 5.05
CA ASP A 93 -11.05 7.88 5.77
C ASP A 93 -11.03 6.69 4.80
N SER A 94 -10.03 6.66 3.92
CA SER A 94 -9.86 5.62 2.90
C SER A 94 -8.40 5.47 2.51
N ILE A 95 -8.03 4.28 2.06
CA ILE A 95 -6.75 4.03 1.39
C ILE A 95 -7.00 3.85 -0.11
N PHE A 96 -6.03 4.23 -0.94
CA PHE A 96 -6.12 4.01 -2.38
C PHE A 96 -5.02 3.06 -2.82
N LEU A 97 -5.38 2.05 -3.60
CA LEU A 97 -4.48 1.06 -4.17
C LEU A 97 -4.46 1.24 -5.68
N GLU A 98 -3.29 1.51 -6.25
CA GLU A 98 -3.03 1.42 -7.69
C GLU A 98 -2.15 0.21 -7.94
N ALA A 99 -2.66 -0.77 -8.67
CA ALA A 99 -1.88 -1.90 -9.16
C ALA A 99 -1.53 -1.71 -10.63
N ARG A 100 -0.31 -2.05 -10.98
CA ARG A 100 0.18 -2.06 -12.36
C ARG A 100 0.81 -3.40 -12.67
N TYR A 101 0.63 -3.86 -13.90
CA TYR A 101 1.41 -4.94 -14.48
C TYR A 101 2.22 -4.37 -15.65
N GLN A 102 3.55 -4.45 -15.56
CA GLN A 102 4.47 -3.92 -16.57
C GLN A 102 4.15 -2.45 -16.95
N GLY A 103 3.87 -1.63 -15.94
CA GLY A 103 3.58 -0.20 -16.08
C GLY A 103 2.13 0.17 -16.43
N ARG A 104 1.27 -0.79 -16.81
CA ARG A 104 -0.14 -0.57 -17.14
C ARG A 104 -1.04 -0.84 -15.93
N VAL A 105 -1.99 0.05 -15.65
CA VAL A 105 -2.93 -0.11 -14.54
C VAL A 105 -3.83 -1.32 -14.77
N VAL A 106 -4.00 -2.15 -13.75
CA VAL A 106 -4.80 -3.38 -13.76
C VAL A 106 -5.62 -3.50 -12.49
N ASP A 107 -6.78 -4.15 -12.57
CA ASP A 107 -7.57 -4.54 -11.40
C ASP A 107 -7.11 -5.91 -10.90
N ILE A 108 -6.69 -5.99 -9.64
CA ILE A 108 -6.20 -7.23 -9.00
C ILE A 108 -7.15 -7.74 -7.91
N SER A 109 -8.36 -7.18 -7.80
CA SER A 109 -9.30 -7.49 -6.71
C SER A 109 -9.68 -8.98 -6.66
N ASP A 110 -9.92 -9.60 -7.82
CA ASP A 110 -10.18 -11.05 -7.93
C ASP A 110 -8.99 -11.90 -7.44
N VAL A 111 -7.75 -11.44 -7.68
CA VAL A 111 -6.51 -12.15 -7.31
C VAL A 111 -6.28 -12.09 -5.80
N ILE A 112 -6.54 -10.94 -5.18
CA ILE A 112 -6.37 -10.74 -3.74
C ILE A 112 -7.49 -11.46 -2.97
N SER A 113 -8.74 -11.33 -3.43
CA SER A 113 -9.89 -11.95 -2.78
C SER A 113 -9.97 -13.46 -3.00
N ALA A 114 -9.25 -13.98 -4.00
CA ALA A 114 -9.37 -15.35 -4.49
C ALA A 114 -10.81 -15.75 -4.89
N GLU A 115 -11.68 -14.78 -5.20
CA GLU A 115 -13.05 -15.05 -5.67
C GLU A 115 -13.05 -15.78 -7.01
N LYS A 116 -12.11 -15.43 -7.87
CA LYS A 116 -11.82 -16.15 -9.12
C LYS A 116 -10.34 -16.47 -9.10
N CYS A 117 -9.97 -17.74 -9.08
CA CYS A 117 -8.58 -18.21 -9.17
C CYS A 117 -8.00 -17.95 -10.58
N GLN A 118 -8.03 -16.71 -11.02
CA GLN A 118 -7.64 -16.25 -12.35
C GLN A 118 -6.77 -15.00 -12.19
N LEU A 119 -5.73 -14.93 -13.01
CA LEU A 119 -4.96 -13.70 -13.17
C LEU A 119 -5.85 -12.61 -13.80
N PRO A 120 -5.57 -11.33 -13.53
CA PRO A 120 -6.35 -10.25 -14.09
C PRO A 120 -6.16 -10.24 -15.61
N GLN A 121 -7.10 -9.66 -16.36
CA GLN A 121 -6.93 -9.52 -17.81
C GLN A 121 -5.70 -8.66 -18.07
N LEU A 122 -4.59 -9.32 -18.39
CA LEU A 122 -3.33 -8.66 -18.66
C LEU A 122 -3.46 -7.96 -20.01
N PRO A 123 -2.99 -6.71 -20.13
CA PRO A 123 -3.02 -6.01 -21.40
C PRO A 123 -2.27 -6.83 -22.45
N ASP A 124 -2.83 -7.00 -23.64
CA ASP A 124 -2.12 -7.64 -24.76
C ASP A 124 -0.76 -6.95 -24.94
N LEU A 125 0.31 -7.70 -24.68
CA LEU A 125 1.69 -7.23 -24.80
C LEU A 125 2.20 -7.31 -26.25
N PHE A 126 1.45 -7.99 -27.12
CA PHE A 126 1.78 -8.21 -28.52
C PHE A 126 0.53 -7.99 -29.39
N LYS A 127 0.41 -6.79 -29.96
CA LYS A 127 -0.33 -6.53 -31.20
C LYS A 127 0.62 -5.89 -32.19
#